data_AF-A0A7C3J3L7-F1
#
_entry.id   AF-A0A7C3J3L7-F1
#
_cell.length_a   1.000
_cell.length_b   1.000
_cell.length_c   1.000
_cell.angle_alpha   90.00
_cell.angle_beta   90.00
_cell.angle_gamma   90.00
#
_symmetry.space_group_name_H-M   'P 1'
#
loop_
_entity.id
_entity.type
_entity.pdbx_description
1 polymer ?
#
loop_
_entity_poly.entity_id
_entity_poly.type
_entity_poly.pdbx_seq_one_letter_code
_entity_poly.pdbx_strand_id
1 'polypeptide(L)' 'MANRHVKCPECGHEFPAEAKWGPRDWGLYVLAVGPIGLMALVIAGLGVAALLRFLGIGG' A
#
# COMPACT_ATOMS: atom_id res chain seq x y z
N MET A 1 -1.79 26.27 4.58
CA MET A 1 -2.45 24.97 4.85
C MET A 1 -2.94 25.02 6.28
N ALA A 2 -4.26 25.10 6.50
CA ALA A 2 -4.83 25.31 7.83
C ALA A 2 -4.83 23.97 8.60
N ASN A 3 -3.90 23.85 9.55
CA ASN A 3 -3.71 22.67 10.40
C ASN A 3 -4.89 22.56 11.38
N ARG A 4 -6.02 22.02 10.91
CA ARG A 4 -7.24 21.85 11.71
C ARG A 4 -6.95 20.82 12.79
N HIS A 5 -7.00 21.21 14.05
CA HIS A 5 -7.00 20.28 15.18
C HIS A 5 -8.48 20.02 15.54
N VAL A 6 -8.86 18.76 15.75
CA VAL A 6 -10.20 18.38 16.21
C VAL A 6 -10.17 18.32 17.72
N LYS A 7 -11.13 18.99 18.36
CA LYS A 7 -11.30 18.96 19.80
C LYS A 7 -12.30 17.87 20.17
N CYS A 8 -11.90 16.96 21.05
CA CYS A 8 -12.82 15.97 21.61
C CYS A 8 -13.80 16.68 22.56
N PRO A 9 -15.12 16.59 22.34
CA PRO A 9 -16.11 17.29 23.17
C PRO A 9 -16.23 16.72 24.58
N GLU A 10 -15.80 15.47 24.81
CA GLU A 10 -15.96 14.77 26.10
C GLU A 10 -14.79 15.00 27.07
N CYS A 11 -13.56 15.11 26.56
CA CYS A 11 -12.35 15.25 27.36
C CYS A 11 -11.56 16.53 27.08
N GLY A 12 -11.99 17.35 26.12
CA GLY A 12 -11.36 18.63 25.76
C GLY A 12 -9.98 18.52 25.11
N HIS A 13 -9.47 17.29 24.92
CA HIS A 13 -8.17 17.05 24.30
C HIS A 13 -8.22 17.37 22.79
N GLU A 14 -7.19 18.04 22.31
CA GLU A 14 -7.06 18.46 20.92
C GLU A 14 -6.12 17.51 20.19
N PHE A 15 -6.59 16.96 19.07
CA PHE A 15 -5.83 16.04 18.23
C PHE A 15 -5.68 16.64 16.83
N PRO A 16 -4.56 16.42 16.13
CA PRO A 16 -4.43 16.85 14.74
C PRO A 16 -5.47 16.14 13.86
N ALA A 17 -6.26 16.88 13.06
CA ALA A 17 -7.24 16.29 12.15
C ALA A 17 -6.58 15.61 10.94
N GLU A 18 -5.35 16.01 10.62
CA GLU A 18 -4.57 15.46 9.53
C GLU A 18 -3.61 14.39 10.06
N ALA A 19 -3.76 13.17 9.53
CA ALA A 19 -2.72 12.17 9.65
C ALA A 19 -1.49 12.68 8.90
N LYS A 20 -0.53 13.26 9.62
CA LYS A 20 0.77 13.63 9.06
C LYS A 20 1.61 12.38 8.96
N TRP A 21 1.62 11.77 7.78
CA TRP A 21 2.53 10.69 7.46
C TRP A 21 3.93 11.27 7.34
N GLY A 22 4.82 10.91 8.27
CA GLY A 22 6.22 11.27 8.17
C GLY A 22 6.90 10.47 7.05
N PRO A 23 8.11 10.90 6.61
CA PRO A 23 8.91 10.14 5.66
C PRO A 23 9.18 8.70 6.13
N ARG A 24 9.29 8.51 7.45
CA ARG A 24 9.48 7.20 8.08
C ARG A 24 8.24 6.31 7.98
N ASP A 25 7.05 6.87 8.19
CA ASP A 25 5.78 6.13 8.06
C ASP A 25 5.54 5.74 6.60
N TRP A 26 5.91 6.62 5.67
CA TRP A 26 5.89 6.33 4.25
C TRP A 26 6.85 5.19 3.87
N GLY A 27 8.08 5.21 4.41
CA GLY A 27 9.04 4.13 4.23
C GLY A 27 8.54 2.79 4.75
N LEU A 28 7.92 2.77 5.94
CA LEU A 28 7.31 1.56 6.52
C LEU A 28 6.13 1.04 5.69
N TYR A 29 5.30 1.95 5.17
CA TYR A 29 4.19 1.60 4.28
C TYR A 29 4.71 0.92 3.00
N VAL A 30 5.70 1.50 2.33
CA VAL A 30 6.28 0.92 1.11
C VAL A 30 6.97 -0.40 1.41
N LEU A 31 7.68 -0.53 2.54
CA LEU A 31 8.31 -1.77 2.95
C LEU A 31 7.26 -2.88 3.20
N ALA A 32 6.11 -2.53 3.78
CA ALA A 32 5.04 -3.49 4.05
C ALA A 32 4.27 -3.89 2.78
N VAL A 33 3.97 -2.94 1.90
CA VAL A 33 3.11 -3.16 0.73
C VAL A 33 3.91 -3.61 -0.51
N GLY A 34 5.18 -3.23 -0.63
CA GLY A 34 6.05 -3.57 -1.75
C GLY A 34 6.16 -5.08 -2.01
N PRO A 35 6.43 -5.93 -1.00
CA PRO A 35 6.49 -7.38 -1.17
C PRO A 35 5.17 -7.98 -1.68
N ILE A 36 4.03 -7.45 -1.25
CA ILE A 36 2.71 -7.93 -1.67
C ILE A 36 2.51 -7.66 -3.17
N GLY A 37 2.83 -6.45 -3.63
CA GLY A 37 2.76 -6.11 -5.05
C GLY A 37 3.70 -6.95 -5.91
N LEU A 38 4.89 -7.24 -5.41
CA LEU A 38 5.88 -8.07 -6.11
C LEU A 38 5.43 -9.53 -6.23
N MET A 39 4.86 -10.10 -5.16
CA MET A 39 4.29 -11.45 -5.20
C MET A 39 3.10 -11.56 -6.16
N ALA A 40 2.22 -10.55 -6.19
CA ALA A 40 1.12 -10.52 -7.14
C ALA A 40 1.60 -10.53 -8.61
N LEU A 41 2.65 -9.77 -8.92
CA LEU A 41 3.30 -9.77 -10.24
C LEU A 41 3.90 -11.14 -10.59
N VAL A 42 4.57 -11.79 -9.65
CA VAL A 42 5.16 -13.13 -9.86
C VAL A 42 4.07 -14.16 -10.15
N ILE A 43 2.99 -14.17 -9.37
CA ILE A 43 1.87 -15.09 -9.57
C ILE A 43 1.20 -14.86 -10.93
N ALA A 44 0.97 -13.59 -11.30
CA ALA A 44 0.41 -13.24 -12.61
C ALA A 44 1.34 -13.69 -13.75
N GLY A 45 2.65 -13.46 -13.63
CA GLY A 45 3.64 -13.89 -14.62
C GLY A 45 3.69 -15.41 -14.79
N LEU A 46 3.65 -16.16 -13.69
CA LEU A 46 3.59 -17.63 -13.73
C LEU A 46 2.28 -18.13 -14.38
N GLY A 47 1.15 -17.51 -14.07
CA GLY A 47 -0.14 -17.82 -14.70
C GLY A 47 -0.13 -17.56 -16.21
N VAL A 48 0.43 -16.43 -16.65
CA VAL A 48 0.59 -16.10 -18.07
C VAL A 48 1.54 -17.09 -18.76
N ALA A 49 2.69 -17.40 -18.15
CA ALA A 49 3.64 -18.36 -18.70
C ALA A 49 3.01 -19.77 -18.84
N ALA A 50 2.24 -20.21 -17.84
CA ALA A 50 1.51 -21.47 -17.89
C ALA A 50 0.45 -21.48 -19.01
N LEU A 51 -0.28 -20.38 -19.18
CA LEU A 51 -1.28 -20.23 -20.25
C LEU A 51 -0.64 -20.27 -21.65
N LEU A 52 0.47 -19.55 -21.85
CA LEU A 52 1.20 -19.57 -23.13
C LEU A 52 1.72 -20.97 -23.46
N ARG A 53 2.23 -21.69 -22.46
CA ARG A 53 2.68 -23.08 -22.62
C ARG A 53 1.53 -24.03 -22.92
N PHE A 54 0.34 -23.84 -22.33
CA PHE A 54 -0.86 -24.61 -22.65
C PHE A 54 -1.35 -24.36 -24.08
N LEU A 55 -1.22 -23.12 -24.58
CA LEU A 55 -1.59 -22.75 -25.94
C LEU A 55 -0.55 -23.16 -27.00
N GLY A 56 0.55 -23.79 -26.60
CA GLY A 56 1.63 -24.20 -27.51
C GLY A 56 2.41 -23.02 -28.11
N ILE A 57 2.25 -21.81 -27.54
CA ILE A 57 2.95 -20.61 -27.98
C ILE A 57 4.27 -20.56 -27.22
N GLY A 58 5.35 -21.04 -27.83
CA GLY A 58 6.71 -21.01 -27.25
C GLY A 58 7.44 -22.34 -27.25
N GLY A 59 7.28 -23.14 -28.30
CA GLY A 59 8.18 -24.23 -28.68
C GLY A 59 9.10 -23.80 -29.80
#